data_AF-A0A644U3N3-F1
#
_entry.id   AF-A0A644U3N3-F1
#
_cell.length_a   1.000
_cell.length_b   1.000
_cell.length_c   1.000
_cell.angle_alpha   90.00
_cell.angle_beta   90.00
_cell.angle_gamma   90.00
#
_symmetry.space_group_name_H-M   'P 1'
#
loop_
_entity.id
_entity.type
_entity.pdbx_description
1 polymer ?
#
loop_
_entity_poly.entity_id
_entity_poly.type
_entity_poly.pdbx_seq_one_letter_code
_entity_poly.pdbx_strand_id
1 'polypeptide(L)' 'MPTSKKQLEKLNKVKKAKAEELSKQAADGSKEAQKKLKKLEKKLK' A
#
# COMPACT_ATOMS: atom_id res chain seq x y z
N MET A 1 4.08 -13.47 16.89
CA MET A 1 2.72 -14.03 16.71
C MET A 1 2.50 -14.26 15.23
N PRO A 2 2.45 -15.52 14.75
CA PRO A 2 2.11 -15.80 13.37
C PRO A 2 0.66 -15.36 13.12
N THR A 3 0.46 -14.46 12.16
CA THR A 3 -0.88 -14.01 11.78
C THR A 3 -1.57 -15.12 11.00
N SER A 4 -2.81 -15.43 11.37
CA SER A 4 -3.61 -16.45 10.68
C SER A 4 -3.84 -16.07 9.21
N LYS A 5 -4.01 -17.06 8.31
CA LYS A 5 -4.26 -16.81 6.87
C LYS A 5 -5.36 -15.77 6.62
N LYS A 6 -6.46 -15.84 7.38
CA LYS A 6 -7.56 -14.85 7.32
C LYS A 6 -7.14 -13.43 7.71
N GLN A 7 -6.24 -13.29 8.69
CA GLN A 7 -5.68 -11.98 9.06
C GLN A 7 -4.72 -11.47 7.99
N LEU A 8 -3.93 -12.35 7.37
CA LEU A 8 -3.03 -11.99 6.28
C LEU A 8 -3.80 -11.45 5.06
N GLU A 9 -4.92 -12.09 4.70
CA GLU A 9 -5.81 -11.62 3.64
C GLU A 9 -6.41 -10.24 3.93
N LYS A 10 -6.88 -10.02 5.16
CA LYS A 10 -7.39 -8.71 5.58
C LYS A 10 -6.30 -7.64 5.48
N LEU A 11 -5.09 -7.94 5.95
CA LEU A 11 -3.95 -7.02 5.87
C LEU A 11 -3.55 -6.73 4.42
N ASN A 12 -3.59 -7.74 3.54
CA ASN A 12 -3.30 -7.55 2.12
C ASN A 12 -4.35 -6.69 1.42
N LYS A 13 -5.65 -6.85 1.76
CA LYS A 13 -6.70 -5.96 1.26
C LYS A 13 -6.48 -4.51 1.71
N VAL A 14 -6.16 -4.30 2.99
CA VAL A 14 -5.87 -2.95 3.53
C VAL A 14 -4.63 -2.34 2.87
N LYS A 15 -3.57 -3.13 2.64
CA LYS A 15 -2.37 -2.67 1.94
C LYS A 15 -2.66 -2.28 0.48
N LYS A 16 -3.49 -3.06 -0.22
CA LYS A 16 -3.93 -2.73 -1.59
C LYS A 16 -4.76 -1.46 -1.64
N ALA A 17 -5.73 -1.30 -0.73
CA ALA A 17 -6.55 -0.09 -0.65
C ALA A 17 -5.70 1.17 -0.37
N LYS A 18 -4.75 1.08 0.57
CA LYS A 18 -3.79 2.17 0.82
C LYS A 18 -2.89 2.47 -0.38
N ALA A 19 -2.48 1.43 -1.12
CA ALA A 19 -1.69 1.61 -2.34
C ALA A 19 -2.51 2.30 -3.43
N GLU A 20 -3.79 1.95 -3.61
CA GLU A 20 -4.69 2.63 -4.55
C GLU A 20 -4.95 4.09 -4.16
N GLU A 21 -5.19 4.39 -2.87
CA GLU A 21 -5.33 5.77 -2.41
C GLU A 21 -4.06 6.59 -2.65
N LEU A 22 -2.90 6.04 -2.30
CA LEU A 22 -1.63 6.69 -2.57
C LEU A 22 -1.37 6.83 -4.07
N SER A 23 -1.86 5.90 -4.89
CA SER A 23 -1.78 5.97 -6.36
C SER A 23 -2.66 7.07 -6.93
N LYS A 24 -3.88 7.23 -6.42
CA LYS A 24 -4.77 8.33 -6.82
C LYS A 24 -4.19 9.68 -6.43
N GLN A 25 -3.74 9.82 -5.18
CA GLN A 25 -3.07 11.04 -4.72
C GLN A 25 -1.77 11.33 -5.48
N ALA A 26 -1.01 10.29 -5.86
CA ALA A 26 0.19 10.42 -6.68
C ALA A 26 -0.16 10.88 -8.12
N ALA A 27 -1.26 10.39 -8.69
CA ALA A 27 -1.76 10.79 -9.99
C ALA A 27 -2.28 12.24 -9.99
N ASP A 28 -2.88 12.68 -8.88
CA ASP A 28 -3.28 14.08 -8.65
C ASP A 28 -2.10 15.04 -8.40
N GLY A 29 -0.85 14.58 -8.58
CA GLY A 29 0.35 15.41 -8.49
C GLY A 29 0.98 15.51 -7.10
N SER A 30 0.52 14.74 -6.11
CA SER A 30 1.14 14.71 -4.79
C SER A 30 2.48 13.96 -4.81
N LYS A 31 3.58 14.73 -4.79
CA LYS A 31 4.97 14.21 -4.73
C LYS A 31 5.22 13.36 -3.48
N GLU A 32 4.55 13.65 -2.37
CA GLU A 32 4.62 12.82 -1.16
C GLU A 32 3.97 11.46 -1.36
N ALA A 33 2.80 11.42 -1.99
CA ALA A 33 2.09 10.18 -2.26
C ALA A 33 2.90 9.29 -3.20
N GLN A 34 3.52 9.85 -4.26
CA GLN A 34 4.46 9.13 -5.12
C GLN A 34 5.63 8.53 -4.34
N LYS A 35 6.27 9.29 -3.44
CA LYS A 35 7.37 8.78 -2.60
C LYS A 35 6.90 7.64 -1.69
N LYS A 36 5.74 7.78 -1.05
CA LYS A 36 5.14 6.75 -0.18
C LYS A 36 4.80 5.48 -0.96
N LEU A 37 4.26 5.62 -2.17
CA LEU A 37 3.92 4.52 -3.07
C LEU A 37 5.17 3.76 -3.53
N LYS A 38 6.20 4.46 -4.04
CA LYS A 38 7.50 3.85 -4.40
C LYS A 38 8.15 3.11 -3.23
N LYS A 39 8.04 3.65 -2.01
CA LYS A 39 8.61 3.02 -0.80
C LYS A 39 7.81 1.77 -0.39
N LEU A 40 6.50 1.75 -0.64
CA LEU A 40 5.64 0.57 -0.44
C LEU A 40 5.94 -0.52 -1.47
N GLU A 41 6.05 -0.18 -2.76
CA GLU A 41 6.43 -1.13 -3.81
C GLU A 41 7.78 -1.78 -3.53
N LYS A 42 8.79 -1.00 -3.13
CA LYS A 42 10.12 -1.52 -2.77
C LYS A 42 10.13 -2.46 -1.55
N LYS A 43 9.13 -2.39 -0.67
CA LYS A 43 9.00 -3.29 0.49
C LYS A 43 8.21 -4.57 0.17
N LEU A 44 7.50 -4.57 -0.96
CA LEU A 44 6.73 -5.70 -1.45
C LEU A 44 7.49 -6.52 -2.50
N LYS A 45 8.52 -5.92 -3.13
CA LYS A 45 9.56 -6.60 -3.92
C LYS A 45 10.56 -7.29 -3.00
#